data_AF-A0A9D9SBF3-F1
#
_entry.id   AF-A0A9D9SBF3-F1
#
_cell.length_a   1.000
_cell.length_b   1.000
_cell.length_c   1.000
_cell.angle_alpha   90.00
_cell.angle_beta   90.00
_cell.angle_gamma   90.00
#
_symmetry.space_group_name_H-M   'P 1'
#
loop_
_entity.id
_entity.type
_entity.pdbx_description
1 polymer ?
#
loop_
_entity_poly.entity_id
_entity_poly.type
_entity_poly.pdbx_seq_one_letter_code
_entity_poly.pdbx_strand_id
1 'polypeptide(L)'
;MKEESENFDNGTATGEGAGKFDLPWLAGCGAVTAVATFLRFYMLGLKPFHHDEGVNGFFLKTLFDKGTYAYDPANYHGPTLYYISLAFSKVFGLNTLSVRWSVAIFGVLTVVLALYLRRYLGKIGALTAALFLSISPGMVYISRYFIHEMFFVFCSLAVVVAVVLFIEKRKAGLMAVVWMSLILLVAFLPSSLNLASTLGGENASALWAFRVAFFIVETVLVFFVMRMLLAWEDGRPIYLLLASASAAMMFATKETAFITLGTMLIAVFCVWLWRKITETELFSTKKILIIGVVHGAVILAAMVYSQKLVDGYEFLSAFFIGEGRRPQEPFTFYLVIALIVATIISWAVFLYVYRQNNVTELAEDGNLT
;
A
#
# COMPACT_ATOMS: atom_id res chain seq x y z
N MET A 1 -49.01 30.74 39.40
CA MET A 1 -50.23 30.25 38.71
C MET A 1 -50.30 30.92 37.35
N LYS A 2 -49.73 30.25 36.35
CA LYS A 2 -50.14 30.20 34.94
C LYS A 2 -49.11 29.31 34.22
N GLU A 3 -49.57 28.10 33.92
CA GLU A 3 -48.92 27.17 33.00
C GLU A 3 -48.88 27.81 31.61
N GLU A 4 -47.73 27.80 30.96
CA GLU A 4 -47.62 27.93 29.51
C GLU A 4 -47.23 26.55 28.98
N SER A 5 -48.20 25.95 28.27
CA SER A 5 -48.10 24.69 27.58
C SER A 5 -47.22 24.85 26.34
N GLU A 6 -46.00 24.32 26.38
CA GLU A 6 -45.22 24.09 25.16
C GLU A 6 -45.77 22.87 24.43
N ASN A 7 -46.30 23.15 23.24
CA ASN A 7 -46.86 22.20 22.30
C ASN A 7 -45.72 21.32 21.75
N PHE A 8 -45.72 20.03 22.10
CA PHE A 8 -44.84 19.03 21.49
C PHE A 8 -45.30 18.79 20.04
N ASP A 9 -44.58 19.37 19.10
CA ASP A 9 -44.76 19.10 17.67
C ASP A 9 -44.26 17.68 17.37
N ASN A 10 -45.20 16.76 17.17
CA ASN A 10 -44.96 15.40 16.70
C ASN A 10 -44.65 15.43 15.20
N GLY A 11 -43.45 15.90 14.86
CA GLY A 11 -42.85 15.71 13.54
C GLY A 11 -42.49 14.24 13.34
N THR A 12 -43.35 13.53 12.64
CA THR A 12 -43.13 12.17 12.14
C THR A 12 -41.78 12.06 11.42
N ALA A 13 -40.80 11.46 12.08
CA ALA A 13 -39.54 11.05 11.47
C ALA A 13 -39.81 9.93 10.46
N THR A 14 -40.11 10.31 9.21
CA THR A 14 -40.11 9.40 8.08
C THR A 14 -38.68 8.90 7.87
N GLY A 15 -38.48 7.58 8.03
CA GLY A 15 -37.21 6.89 7.94
C GLY A 15 -36.56 6.94 6.55
N GLU A 16 -35.89 8.05 6.23
CA GLU A 16 -34.91 8.12 5.14
C GLU A 16 -33.50 7.97 5.71
N GLY A 17 -32.96 6.75 5.67
CA GLY A 17 -31.59 6.51 6.16
C GLY A 17 -30.99 5.13 5.90
N ALA A 18 -31.61 4.29 5.08
CA ALA A 18 -30.95 3.08 4.59
C ALA A 18 -30.04 3.48 3.42
N GLY A 19 -28.76 3.78 3.72
CA GLY A 19 -27.75 4.16 2.74
C GLY A 19 -27.72 3.17 1.57
N LYS A 20 -28.16 3.62 0.39
CA LYS A 20 -28.10 2.81 -0.83
C LYS A 20 -26.64 2.47 -1.10
N PHE A 21 -26.33 1.17 -1.17
CA PHE A 21 -25.00 0.72 -1.57
C PHE A 21 -24.67 1.29 -2.95
N ASP A 22 -23.50 1.89 -3.07
CA ASP A 22 -22.96 2.36 -4.35
C ASP A 22 -22.54 1.15 -5.20
N LEU A 23 -23.54 0.52 -5.83
CA LEU A 23 -23.36 -0.71 -6.58
C LEU A 23 -22.35 -0.56 -7.73
N PRO A 24 -22.33 0.54 -8.51
CA PRO A 24 -21.29 0.76 -9.52
C PRO A 24 -19.88 0.82 -8.93
N TRP A 25 -19.70 1.49 -7.79
CA TRP A 25 -18.41 1.53 -7.10
C TRP A 25 -17.96 0.13 -6.66
N LEU A 26 -18.85 -0.61 -5.99
CA LEU A 26 -18.54 -1.96 -5.51
C LEU A 26 -18.26 -2.93 -6.67
N ALA A 27 -19.02 -2.83 -7.77
CA ALA A 27 -18.77 -3.60 -8.98
C ALA A 27 -17.42 -3.26 -9.61
N GLY A 28 -17.05 -1.98 -9.66
CA GLY A 28 -15.74 -1.54 -10.12
C GLY A 28 -14.59 -2.08 -9.26
N CYS A 29 -14.72 -1.99 -7.93
CA CYS A 29 -13.76 -2.56 -6.98
C CYS A 29 -13.61 -4.08 -7.17
N GLY A 30 -14.75 -4.78 -7.29
CA GLY A 30 -14.80 -6.22 -7.53
C GLY A 30 -14.12 -6.61 -8.84
N ALA A 31 -14.43 -5.91 -9.94
CA ALA A 31 -13.85 -6.16 -11.25
C ALA A 31 -12.32 -5.96 -11.26
N VAL A 32 -11.84 -4.83 -10.73
CA VAL A 32 -10.38 -4.55 -10.67
C VAL A 32 -9.65 -5.56 -9.77
N THR A 33 -10.25 -5.94 -8.64
CA THR A 33 -9.67 -6.95 -7.74
C THR A 33 -9.67 -8.34 -8.39
N ALA A 34 -10.70 -8.68 -9.16
CA ALA A 34 -10.77 -9.93 -9.91
C ALA A 34 -9.69 -9.98 -11.01
N VAL A 35 -9.48 -8.89 -11.76
CA VAL A 35 -8.38 -8.77 -12.74
C VAL A 35 -7.02 -8.91 -12.04
N ALA A 36 -6.82 -8.21 -10.92
CA ALA A 36 -5.58 -8.31 -10.15
C ALA A 36 -5.30 -9.74 -9.69
N THR A 37 -6.34 -10.43 -9.20
CA THR A 37 -6.27 -11.82 -8.74
C THR A 37 -5.98 -12.76 -9.90
N PHE A 38 -6.73 -12.68 -11.00
CA PHE A 38 -6.49 -13.51 -12.17
C PHE A 38 -5.05 -13.39 -12.66
N LEU A 39 -4.55 -12.17 -12.87
CA LEU A 39 -3.19 -11.95 -13.37
C LEU A 39 -2.09 -12.42 -12.40
N ARG A 40 -2.35 -12.50 -11.09
CA ARG A 40 -1.38 -12.96 -10.09
C ARG A 40 -1.40 -14.47 -9.87
N PHE A 41 -2.54 -15.12 -10.02
CA PHE A 41 -2.67 -16.56 -9.75
C PHE A 41 -2.71 -17.43 -11.01
N TYR A 42 -3.09 -16.87 -12.17
CA TYR A 42 -3.17 -17.62 -13.42
C TYR A 42 -1.80 -18.20 -13.81
N MET A 43 -1.71 -19.52 -13.91
CA MET A 43 -0.48 -20.25 -14.22
C MET A 43 0.73 -19.83 -13.36
N LEU A 44 0.55 -19.66 -12.05
CA LEU A 44 1.60 -19.19 -11.13
C LEU A 44 2.88 -20.06 -11.13
N GLY A 45 2.73 -21.35 -11.44
CA GLY A 45 3.83 -22.30 -11.57
C GLY A 45 4.54 -22.29 -12.93
N LEU A 46 4.10 -21.49 -13.90
CA LEU A 46 4.61 -21.54 -15.29
C LEU A 46 6.12 -21.27 -15.38
N LYS A 47 6.62 -20.35 -14.55
CA LYS A 47 8.02 -19.92 -14.62
C LYS A 47 8.90 -20.82 -13.74
N PRO A 48 10.08 -21.26 -14.23
CA PRO A 48 11.11 -21.88 -13.41
C PRO A 48 11.46 -21.05 -12.18
N PHE A 49 11.99 -21.71 -11.15
CA PHE A 49 12.39 -21.05 -9.92
C PHE A 49 13.59 -20.13 -10.17
N HIS A 50 13.48 -18.87 -9.77
CA HIS A 50 14.56 -17.91 -9.90
C HIS A 50 15.70 -18.17 -8.90
N HIS A 51 16.88 -17.61 -9.16
CA HIS A 51 17.99 -17.69 -8.21
C HIS A 51 17.65 -17.03 -6.87
N ASP A 52 17.05 -15.84 -6.86
CA ASP A 52 16.61 -15.19 -5.61
C ASP A 52 15.54 -16.01 -4.88
N GLU A 53 14.58 -16.56 -5.62
CA GLU A 53 13.58 -17.46 -5.03
C GLU A 53 14.27 -18.68 -4.41
N GLY A 54 15.32 -19.20 -5.04
CA GLY A 54 16.17 -20.28 -4.55
C GLY A 54 16.85 -19.96 -3.22
N VAL A 55 17.46 -18.78 -3.10
CA VAL A 55 18.06 -18.29 -1.84
C VAL A 55 16.99 -18.16 -0.75
N ASN A 56 15.87 -17.51 -1.06
CA ASN A 56 14.77 -17.35 -0.12
C ASN A 56 14.16 -18.71 0.28
N GLY A 57 14.07 -19.62 -0.68
CA GLY A 57 13.59 -20.99 -0.51
C GLY A 57 14.51 -21.81 0.39
N PHE A 58 15.82 -21.59 0.34
CA PHE A 58 16.78 -22.22 1.24
C PHE A 58 16.56 -21.81 2.70
N PHE A 59 16.36 -20.50 2.96
CA PHE A 59 16.04 -20.01 4.29
C PHE A 59 14.69 -20.51 4.80
N LEU A 60 13.66 -20.43 3.96
CA LEU A 60 12.34 -20.96 4.28
C LEU A 60 12.40 -22.47 4.57
N LYS A 61 13.13 -23.25 3.76
CA LYS A 61 13.28 -24.69 3.97
C LYS A 61 14.00 -25.01 5.28
N THR A 62 15.06 -24.26 5.60
CA THR A 62 15.77 -24.40 6.88
C THR A 62 14.83 -24.11 8.06
N LEU A 63 14.06 -23.04 7.97
CA LEU A 63 13.04 -22.69 8.97
C LEU A 63 11.92 -23.75 9.03
N PHE A 64 11.51 -24.30 7.90
CA PHE A 64 10.47 -25.32 7.82
C PHE A 64 10.88 -26.66 8.46
N ASP A 65 12.10 -27.11 8.19
CA ASP A 65 12.65 -28.40 8.63
C ASP A 65 13.17 -28.35 10.07
N LYS A 66 13.91 -27.29 10.41
CA LYS A 66 14.63 -27.18 11.68
C LYS A 66 13.98 -26.24 12.69
N GLY A 67 13.03 -25.41 12.25
CA GLY A 67 12.43 -24.38 13.11
C GLY A 67 13.39 -23.23 13.44
N THR A 68 14.52 -23.11 12.74
CA THR A 68 15.55 -22.13 13.03
C THR A 68 15.76 -21.15 11.88
N TYR A 69 15.89 -19.87 12.23
CA TYR A 69 16.33 -18.82 11.33
C TYR A 69 17.31 -17.92 12.10
N ALA A 70 18.51 -17.76 11.55
CA ALA A 70 19.52 -16.85 12.08
C ALA A 70 19.64 -15.67 11.12
N TYR A 71 19.28 -14.48 11.60
CA TYR A 71 19.42 -13.25 10.82
C TYR A 71 20.91 -12.89 10.70
N ASP A 72 21.35 -12.63 9.47
CA ASP A 72 22.69 -12.11 9.19
C ASP A 72 22.55 -10.75 8.46
N PRO A 73 22.82 -9.63 9.16
CA PRO A 73 22.70 -8.30 8.59
C PRO A 73 23.72 -8.00 7.49
N ALA A 74 24.75 -8.82 7.32
CA ALA A 74 25.79 -8.57 6.32
C ALA A 74 25.40 -9.01 4.90
N ASN A 75 24.44 -9.93 4.76
CA ASN A 75 24.20 -10.57 3.46
C ASN A 75 22.74 -10.91 3.14
N TYR A 76 21.78 -10.74 4.06
CA TYR A 76 20.39 -11.15 3.80
C TYR A 76 19.34 -10.17 4.32
N HIS A 77 18.19 -10.19 3.63
CA HIS A 77 17.01 -9.40 4.00
C HIS A 77 16.32 -9.93 5.26
N GLY A 78 15.43 -9.11 5.79
CA GLY A 78 14.72 -9.39 7.02
C GLY A 78 13.79 -10.61 6.93
N PRO A 79 13.38 -11.17 8.08
CA PRO A 79 12.76 -12.49 8.17
C PRO A 79 11.32 -12.57 7.65
N THR A 80 10.67 -11.44 7.36
CA THR A 80 9.23 -11.36 7.13
C THR A 80 8.73 -12.33 6.06
N LEU A 81 9.44 -12.41 4.93
CA LEU A 81 9.09 -13.29 3.81
C LEU A 81 9.01 -14.76 4.25
N TYR A 82 10.00 -15.19 5.04
CA TYR A 82 10.15 -16.58 5.45
C TYR A 82 9.06 -16.99 6.45
N TYR A 83 8.75 -16.16 7.44
CA TYR A 83 7.72 -16.49 8.43
C TYR A 83 6.31 -16.45 7.85
N ILE A 84 5.99 -15.48 6.98
CA ILE A 84 4.70 -15.48 6.30
C ILE A 84 4.58 -16.74 5.44
N SER A 85 5.62 -17.07 4.67
CA SER A 85 5.58 -18.21 3.75
C SER A 85 5.68 -19.56 4.45
N LEU A 86 6.20 -19.59 5.68
CA LEU A 86 6.16 -20.76 6.54
C LEU A 86 4.71 -21.16 6.84
N ALA A 87 3.83 -20.20 7.13
CA ALA A 87 2.42 -20.48 7.37
C ALA A 87 1.77 -21.15 6.15
N PHE A 88 2.00 -20.62 4.95
CA PHE A 88 1.53 -21.24 3.70
C PHE A 88 2.12 -22.62 3.49
N SER A 89 3.44 -22.77 3.69
CA SER A 89 4.14 -24.04 3.49
C SER A 89 3.69 -25.12 4.47
N LYS A 90 3.35 -24.76 5.72
CA LYS A 90 2.82 -25.70 6.72
C LYS A 90 1.39 -26.14 6.40
N VAL A 91 0.58 -25.30 5.75
CA VAL A 91 -0.82 -25.61 5.41
C VAL A 91 -0.93 -26.33 4.05
N PHE A 92 -0.22 -25.85 3.03
CA PHE A 92 -0.36 -26.31 1.64
C PHE A 92 0.83 -27.13 1.13
N GLY A 93 1.81 -27.40 2.01
CA GLY A 93 3.05 -28.09 1.67
C GLY A 93 4.15 -27.16 1.16
N LEU A 94 5.39 -27.63 1.28
CA LEU A 94 6.57 -26.92 0.80
C LEU A 94 6.75 -27.17 -0.71
N ASN A 95 6.20 -26.26 -1.53
CA ASN A 95 6.29 -26.32 -2.99
C ASN A 95 6.23 -24.90 -3.60
N THR A 96 6.55 -24.79 -4.89
CA THR A 96 6.61 -23.51 -5.61
C THR A 96 5.29 -22.73 -5.59
N LEU A 97 4.14 -23.40 -5.66
CA LEU A 97 2.85 -22.71 -5.64
C LEU A 97 2.57 -22.11 -4.27
N SER A 98 2.78 -22.88 -3.21
CA SER A 98 2.56 -22.45 -1.83
C SER A 98 3.38 -21.21 -1.47
N VAL A 99 4.67 -21.19 -1.81
CA VAL A 99 5.53 -20.03 -1.54
C VAL A 99 5.21 -18.82 -2.44
N ARG A 100 4.72 -19.04 -3.65
CA ARG A 100 4.28 -17.94 -4.52
C ARG A 100 2.89 -17.41 -4.17
N TRP A 101 2.03 -18.21 -3.54
CA TRP A 101 0.75 -17.74 -3.03
C TRP A 101 0.93 -16.69 -1.93
N SER A 102 1.94 -16.86 -1.07
CA SER A 102 2.20 -15.90 0.01
C SER A 102 2.47 -14.48 -0.51
N VAL A 103 3.21 -14.33 -1.61
CA VAL A 103 3.49 -13.04 -2.26
C VAL A 103 2.34 -12.56 -3.15
N ALA A 104 1.67 -13.47 -3.87
CA ALA A 104 0.59 -13.11 -4.80
C ALA A 104 -0.61 -12.50 -4.09
N ILE A 105 -0.95 -12.99 -2.90
CA ILE A 105 -2.00 -12.40 -2.06
C ILE A 105 -1.68 -10.95 -1.73
N PHE A 106 -0.46 -10.64 -1.31
CA PHE A 106 -0.04 -9.28 -0.98
C PHE A 106 -0.02 -8.37 -2.22
N GLY A 107 0.27 -8.94 -3.40
CA GLY A 107 0.06 -8.27 -4.68
C GLY A 107 -1.39 -7.81 -4.91
N VAL A 108 -2.37 -8.66 -4.60
CA VAL A 108 -3.80 -8.31 -4.69
C VAL A 108 -4.17 -7.30 -3.61
N LEU A 109 -3.71 -7.50 -2.38
CA LEU A 109 -3.99 -6.59 -1.26
C LEU A 109 -3.46 -5.18 -1.51
N THR A 110 -2.32 -5.01 -2.18
CA THR A 110 -1.82 -3.69 -2.59
C THR A 110 -2.78 -2.99 -3.56
N VAL A 111 -3.38 -3.73 -4.50
CA VAL A 111 -4.43 -3.17 -5.39
C VAL A 111 -5.65 -2.76 -4.58
N VAL A 112 -6.07 -3.58 -3.62
CA VAL A 112 -7.21 -3.28 -2.73
C VAL A 112 -6.92 -2.04 -1.87
N LEU A 113 -5.70 -1.88 -1.34
CA LEU A 113 -5.32 -0.70 -0.57
C LEU A 113 -5.43 0.59 -1.37
N ALA A 114 -5.11 0.58 -2.66
CA ALA A 114 -5.27 1.77 -3.52
C ALA A 114 -6.74 2.23 -3.59
N LEU A 115 -7.70 1.32 -3.49
CA LEU A 115 -9.14 1.66 -3.49
C LEU A 115 -9.58 2.41 -2.21
N TYR A 116 -8.85 2.27 -1.10
CA TYR A 116 -9.11 3.04 0.13
C TYR A 116 -8.75 4.53 -0.03
N LEU A 117 -7.96 4.90 -1.05
CA LEU A 117 -7.61 6.28 -1.36
C LEU A 117 -8.68 7.03 -2.18
N ARG A 118 -9.87 6.44 -2.36
CA ARG A 118 -10.99 7.04 -3.11
C ARG A 118 -11.39 8.45 -2.71
N ARG A 119 -11.18 8.85 -1.44
CA ARG A 119 -11.52 10.20 -0.97
C ARG A 119 -10.58 11.26 -1.57
N TYR A 120 -9.34 10.88 -1.86
CA TYR A 120 -8.31 11.78 -2.37
C TYR A 120 -8.21 11.77 -3.89
N LEU A 121 -8.40 10.59 -4.49
CA LEU A 121 -8.30 10.40 -5.93
C LEU A 121 -9.66 10.51 -6.64
N GLY A 122 -10.75 10.58 -5.89
CA GLY A 122 -12.09 10.36 -6.41
C GLY A 122 -12.33 8.88 -6.78
N LYS A 123 -13.57 8.55 -7.16
CA LYS A 123 -13.94 7.18 -7.57
C LYS A 123 -13.16 6.73 -8.81
N ILE A 124 -13.13 7.58 -9.83
CA ILE A 124 -12.45 7.29 -11.09
C ILE A 124 -10.94 7.19 -10.85
N GLY A 125 -10.33 8.15 -10.17
CA GLY A 125 -8.88 8.11 -9.93
C GLY A 125 -8.44 6.90 -9.10
N ALA A 126 -9.20 6.50 -8.07
CA ALA A 126 -8.89 5.30 -7.30
C ALA A 126 -9.06 4.00 -8.10
N LEU A 127 -10.12 3.89 -8.91
CA LEU A 127 -10.30 2.73 -9.80
C LEU A 127 -9.20 2.68 -10.86
N THR A 128 -8.83 3.82 -11.45
CA THR A 128 -7.73 3.90 -12.43
C THR A 128 -6.39 3.55 -11.80
N ALA A 129 -6.07 4.06 -10.61
CA ALA A 129 -4.84 3.73 -9.89
C ALA A 129 -4.78 2.24 -9.55
N ALA A 130 -5.88 1.67 -9.02
CA ALA A 130 -5.98 0.25 -8.74
C ALA A 130 -5.87 -0.59 -10.03
N LEU A 131 -6.49 -0.15 -11.13
CA LEU A 131 -6.40 -0.81 -12.44
C LEU A 131 -4.95 -0.80 -12.94
N PHE A 132 -4.25 0.32 -12.91
CA PHE A 132 -2.84 0.41 -13.31
C PHE A 132 -1.94 -0.48 -12.45
N LEU A 133 -2.14 -0.53 -11.14
CA LEU A 133 -1.43 -1.48 -10.27
C LEU A 133 -1.79 -2.95 -10.58
N SER A 134 -3.03 -3.21 -11.01
CA SER A 134 -3.49 -4.56 -11.33
C SER A 134 -2.87 -5.11 -12.62
N ILE A 135 -2.71 -4.27 -13.65
CA ILE A 135 -2.26 -4.66 -15.00
C ILE A 135 -0.79 -4.32 -15.30
N SER A 136 -0.13 -3.52 -14.45
CA SER A 136 1.27 -3.16 -14.65
C SER A 136 2.15 -4.41 -14.78
N PRO A 137 2.89 -4.60 -15.90
CA PRO A 137 3.70 -5.79 -16.12
C PRO A 137 4.73 -6.01 -15.01
N GLY A 138 5.41 -4.94 -14.57
CA GLY A 138 6.36 -5.02 -13.46
C GLY A 138 5.68 -5.43 -12.15
N MET A 139 4.47 -4.91 -11.90
CA MET A 139 3.76 -5.22 -10.67
C MET A 139 3.19 -6.64 -10.64
N VAL A 140 2.66 -7.11 -11.77
CA VAL A 140 2.23 -8.50 -11.95
C VAL A 140 3.43 -9.44 -11.84
N TYR A 141 4.56 -9.11 -12.46
CA TYR A 141 5.76 -9.93 -12.43
C TYR A 141 6.32 -10.09 -11.01
N ILE A 142 6.56 -8.97 -10.31
CA ILE A 142 7.15 -8.97 -8.96
C ILE A 142 6.20 -9.63 -7.94
N SER A 143 4.89 -9.41 -8.05
CA SER A 143 3.91 -10.00 -7.15
C SER A 143 3.73 -11.52 -7.31
N ARG A 144 4.33 -12.13 -8.33
CA ARG A 144 4.31 -13.58 -8.57
C ARG A 144 5.62 -14.26 -8.16
N TYR A 145 6.55 -13.49 -7.63
CA TYR A 145 7.93 -13.89 -7.37
C TYR A 145 8.16 -14.01 -5.87
N PHE A 146 8.67 -15.16 -5.42
CA PHE A 146 8.93 -15.42 -4.01
C PHE A 146 10.15 -14.62 -3.48
N ILE A 147 9.96 -13.30 -3.38
CA ILE A 147 10.92 -12.28 -2.94
C ILE A 147 10.24 -11.27 -2.00
N HIS A 148 11.04 -10.40 -1.37
CA HIS A 148 10.62 -9.52 -0.28
C HIS A 148 9.84 -8.28 -0.75
N GLU A 149 10.01 -7.89 -2.00
CA GLU A 149 9.60 -6.63 -2.60
C GLU A 149 8.08 -6.42 -2.52
N MET A 150 7.30 -7.47 -2.73
CA MET A 150 5.85 -7.34 -2.71
C MET A 150 5.32 -7.03 -1.30
N PHE A 151 5.90 -7.65 -0.27
CA PHE A 151 5.59 -7.33 1.12
C PHE A 151 6.01 -5.91 1.48
N PHE A 152 7.18 -5.49 1.00
CA PHE A 152 7.70 -4.15 1.22
C PHE A 152 6.79 -3.08 0.60
N VAL A 153 6.34 -3.27 -0.64
CA VAL A 153 5.41 -2.36 -1.33
C VAL A 153 4.05 -2.32 -0.64
N PHE A 154 3.52 -3.47 -0.23
CA PHE A 154 2.26 -3.53 0.52
C PHE A 154 2.36 -2.75 1.84
N CYS A 155 3.38 -3.02 2.65
CA CYS A 155 3.57 -2.35 3.94
C CYS A 155 3.77 -0.85 3.76
N SER A 156 4.53 -0.44 2.74
CA SER A 156 4.73 0.98 2.39
C SER A 156 3.40 1.70 2.14
N LEU A 157 2.53 1.11 1.31
CA LEU A 157 1.22 1.70 1.02
C LEU A 157 0.27 1.61 2.23
N ALA A 158 0.34 0.53 3.01
CA ALA A 158 -0.45 0.36 4.22
C ALA A 158 -0.14 1.43 5.26
N VAL A 159 1.14 1.80 5.45
CA VAL A 159 1.54 2.93 6.30
C VAL A 159 0.85 4.21 5.85
N VAL A 160 0.93 4.54 4.55
CA VAL A 160 0.31 5.75 4.00
C VAL A 160 -1.21 5.75 4.23
N VAL A 161 -1.90 4.67 3.84
CA VAL A 161 -3.36 4.56 4.00
C VAL A 161 -3.77 4.67 5.47
N ALA A 162 -3.06 3.99 6.37
CA ALA A 162 -3.39 3.98 7.78
C ALA A 162 -3.12 5.34 8.45
N VAL A 163 -1.99 6.00 8.19
CA VAL A 163 -1.69 7.35 8.70
C VAL A 163 -2.74 8.35 8.21
N VAL A 164 -3.11 8.26 6.95
CA VAL A 164 -4.11 9.14 6.35
C VAL A 164 -5.48 8.95 7.01
N LEU A 165 -5.95 7.71 7.17
CA LEU A 165 -7.22 7.41 7.86
C LEU A 165 -7.19 7.83 9.34
N PHE A 166 -6.03 7.75 10.01
CA PHE A 166 -5.83 8.24 11.37
C PHE A 166 -5.97 9.77 11.44
N ILE A 167 -5.30 10.52 10.57
CA ILE A 167 -5.36 11.98 10.51
C ILE A 167 -6.79 12.46 10.22
N GLU A 168 -7.51 11.75 9.34
CA GLU A 168 -8.94 12.02 9.04
C GLU A 168 -9.89 11.69 10.19
N LYS A 169 -9.39 11.15 11.31
CA LYS A 169 -10.22 10.78 12.45
C LYS A 169 -11.32 9.78 12.07
N ARG A 170 -11.05 8.91 11.09
CA ARG A 170 -11.99 7.88 10.61
C ARG A 170 -12.27 6.85 11.70
N LYS A 171 -13.53 6.43 11.79
CA LYS A 171 -13.91 5.23 12.55
C LYS A 171 -13.35 3.99 11.86
N ALA A 172 -12.79 3.07 12.63
CA ALA A 172 -12.28 1.81 12.09
C ALA A 172 -13.39 1.00 11.40
N GLY A 173 -13.26 0.81 10.09
CA GLY A 173 -14.14 -0.09 9.34
C GLY A 173 -13.84 -1.57 9.62
N LEU A 174 -14.76 -2.46 9.25
CA LEU A 174 -14.67 -3.91 9.50
C LEU A 174 -13.29 -4.51 9.20
N MET A 175 -12.71 -4.17 8.04
CA MET A 175 -11.40 -4.71 7.65
C MET A 175 -10.27 -4.29 8.60
N ALA A 176 -10.25 -3.03 9.05
CA ALA A 176 -9.24 -2.56 10.00
C ALA A 176 -9.39 -3.28 11.35
N VAL A 177 -10.62 -3.53 11.79
CA VAL A 177 -10.92 -4.27 13.01
C VAL A 177 -10.46 -5.72 12.90
N VAL A 178 -10.78 -6.40 11.79
CA VAL A 178 -10.36 -7.78 11.54
C VAL A 178 -8.84 -7.89 11.51
N TRP A 179 -8.16 -7.03 10.75
CA TRP A 179 -6.69 -7.05 10.66
C TRP A 179 -6.01 -6.78 11.98
N MET A 180 -6.47 -5.79 12.75
CA MET A 180 -5.91 -5.54 14.08
C MET A 180 -6.13 -6.72 15.02
N SER A 181 -7.32 -7.34 14.98
CA SER A 181 -7.61 -8.52 15.80
C SER A 181 -6.68 -9.68 15.45
N LEU A 182 -6.44 -9.91 14.16
CA LEU A 182 -5.52 -10.94 13.68
C LEU A 182 -4.08 -10.65 14.09
N ILE A 183 -3.62 -9.40 13.99
CA ILE A 183 -2.26 -9.01 14.42
C ILE A 183 -2.09 -9.25 15.92
N LEU A 184 -3.06 -8.83 16.74
CA LEU A 184 -3.02 -9.04 18.19
C LEU A 184 -3.00 -10.53 18.53
N LEU A 185 -3.83 -11.34 17.87
CA LEU A 185 -3.84 -12.79 18.04
C LEU A 185 -2.48 -13.39 17.67
N VAL A 186 -1.93 -13.06 16.49
CA VAL A 186 -0.61 -13.57 16.07
C VAL A 186 0.51 -13.12 17.02
N ALA A 187 0.41 -11.93 17.60
CA ALA A 187 1.39 -11.42 18.56
C ALA A 187 1.34 -12.15 19.92
N PHE A 188 0.15 -12.51 20.39
CA PHE A 188 -0.01 -13.21 21.68
C PHE A 188 0.16 -14.74 21.57
N LEU A 189 -0.13 -15.32 20.41
CA LEU A 189 -0.14 -16.76 20.20
C LEU A 189 1.18 -17.49 20.56
N PRO A 190 2.39 -16.99 20.21
CA PRO A 190 3.62 -17.65 20.60
C PRO A 190 3.80 -17.72 22.12
N SER A 191 3.44 -16.64 22.84
CA SER A 191 3.50 -16.61 24.31
C SER A 191 2.51 -17.59 24.93
N SER A 192 1.29 -17.67 24.40
CA SER A 192 0.27 -18.60 24.90
C SER A 192 0.66 -20.07 24.65
N LEU A 193 1.22 -20.38 23.47
CA LEU A 193 1.71 -21.72 23.15
C LEU A 193 2.92 -22.14 24.00
N ASN A 194 3.86 -21.23 24.26
CA ASN A 194 5.02 -21.50 25.12
C ASN A 194 4.60 -21.73 26.58
N LEU A 195 3.62 -20.97 27.07
CA LEU A 195 3.06 -21.19 28.40
C LEU A 195 2.34 -22.54 28.48
N ALA A 196 1.59 -22.91 27.44
CA ALA A 196 0.92 -24.20 27.35
C ALA A 196 1.92 -25.37 27.40
N SER A 197 3.03 -25.29 26.67
CA SER A 197 4.07 -26.33 26.70
C SER A 197 4.75 -26.43 28.05
N THR A 198 4.97 -25.30 28.73
CA THR A 198 5.62 -25.28 30.05
C THR A 198 4.74 -25.91 31.13
N LEU A 199 3.43 -25.66 31.10
CA LEU A 199 2.48 -26.20 32.09
C LEU A 199 1.99 -27.61 31.78
N GLY A 200 1.81 -27.94 30.49
CA GLY A 200 1.34 -29.25 30.05
C GLY A 200 2.39 -30.35 30.18
N GLY A 201 3.68 -29.98 30.16
CA GLY A 201 4.78 -30.92 30.18
C GLY A 201 4.67 -31.96 29.06
N GLU A 202 5.00 -33.21 29.38
CA GLU A 202 4.93 -34.34 28.42
C GLU A 202 3.52 -34.95 28.28
N ASN A 203 2.57 -34.58 29.14
CA ASN A 203 1.21 -35.13 29.10
C ASN A 203 0.42 -34.48 27.95
N ALA A 204 0.17 -35.24 26.88
CA ALA A 204 -0.54 -34.78 25.69
C ALA A 204 -1.93 -34.21 26.01
N SER A 205 -2.70 -34.85 26.89
CA SER A 205 -4.05 -34.38 27.25
C SER A 205 -3.99 -33.06 28.01
N ALA A 206 -3.04 -32.92 28.93
CA ALA A 206 -2.84 -31.67 29.67
C ALA A 206 -2.35 -30.54 28.74
N LEU A 207 -1.40 -30.84 27.85
CA LEU A 207 -0.89 -29.89 26.86
C LEU A 207 -2.01 -29.34 25.97
N TRP A 208 -2.85 -30.21 25.41
CA TRP A 208 -3.98 -29.78 24.59
C TRP A 208 -5.02 -29.01 25.39
N ALA A 209 -5.31 -29.43 26.64
CA ALA A 209 -6.20 -28.68 27.52
C ALA A 209 -5.67 -27.27 27.79
N PHE A 210 -4.38 -27.11 28.10
CA PHE A 210 -3.78 -25.79 28.30
C PHE A 210 -3.73 -24.95 27.03
N ARG A 211 -3.44 -25.55 25.86
CA ARG A 211 -3.48 -24.84 24.57
C ARG A 211 -4.87 -24.27 24.29
N VAL A 212 -5.92 -25.07 24.49
CA VAL A 212 -7.31 -24.63 24.32
C VAL A 212 -7.67 -23.55 25.34
N ALA A 213 -7.33 -23.77 26.62
CA ALA A 213 -7.59 -22.80 27.68
C ALA A 213 -6.92 -21.45 27.41
N PHE A 214 -5.64 -21.44 27.06
CA PHE A 214 -4.92 -20.20 26.76
C PHE A 214 -5.38 -19.54 25.47
N PHE A 215 -5.77 -20.31 24.45
CA PHE A 215 -6.38 -19.74 23.25
C PHE A 215 -7.71 -19.03 23.56
N ILE A 216 -8.53 -19.56 24.47
CA ILE A 216 -9.75 -18.89 24.94
C ILE A 216 -9.40 -17.61 25.69
N VAL A 217 -8.48 -17.66 26.64
CA VAL A 217 -8.02 -16.48 27.40
C VAL A 217 -7.48 -15.39 26.47
N GLU A 218 -6.67 -15.78 25.49
CA GLU A 218 -6.11 -14.91 24.47
C GLU A 218 -7.20 -14.25 23.62
N THR A 219 -8.17 -15.03 23.15
CA THR A 219 -9.31 -14.50 22.38
C THR A 219 -10.10 -13.47 23.19
N VAL A 220 -10.31 -13.73 24.49
CA VAL A 220 -10.96 -12.80 25.41
C VAL A 220 -10.12 -11.54 25.61
N LEU A 221 -8.80 -11.66 25.77
CA LEU A 221 -7.89 -10.51 25.87
C LEU A 221 -7.92 -9.66 24.60
N VAL A 222 -7.81 -10.27 23.42
CA VAL A 222 -7.92 -9.58 22.13
C VAL A 222 -9.27 -8.86 22.03
N PHE A 223 -10.37 -9.51 22.43
CA PHE A 223 -11.69 -8.89 22.47
C PHE A 223 -11.72 -7.64 23.36
N PHE A 224 -11.18 -7.71 24.58
CA PHE A 224 -11.16 -6.56 25.49
C PHE A 224 -10.26 -5.43 24.98
N VAL A 225 -9.07 -5.74 24.46
CA VAL A 225 -8.17 -4.76 23.85
C VAL A 225 -8.84 -4.10 22.65
N MET A 226 -9.46 -4.88 21.76
CA MET A 226 -10.18 -4.34 20.60
C MET A 226 -11.37 -3.48 21.03
N ARG A 227 -12.13 -3.89 22.04
CA ARG A 227 -13.22 -3.09 22.61
C ARG A 227 -12.70 -1.76 23.17
N MET A 228 -11.57 -1.78 23.87
CA MET A 228 -10.92 -0.57 24.39
C MET A 228 -10.46 0.34 23.24
N LEU A 229 -9.79 -0.21 22.23
CA LEU A 229 -9.31 0.54 21.06
C LEU A 229 -10.46 1.14 20.23
N LEU A 230 -11.58 0.43 20.10
CA LEU A 230 -12.77 0.89 19.40
C LEU A 230 -13.55 1.95 20.18
N ALA A 231 -13.54 1.87 21.52
CA ALA A 231 -14.20 2.84 22.39
C ALA A 231 -13.38 4.13 22.58
N TRP A 232 -12.06 4.06 22.42
CA TRP A 232 -11.17 5.22 22.52
C TRP A 232 -11.38 6.16 21.33
N GLU A 233 -11.90 7.37 21.59
CA GLU A 233 -12.13 8.44 20.62
C GLU A 233 -12.55 7.92 19.24
N ASP A 234 -13.68 7.18 19.19
CA ASP A 234 -14.30 6.68 17.95
C ASP A 234 -13.52 5.59 17.15
N GLY A 235 -12.52 4.93 17.73
CA GLY A 235 -11.82 3.80 17.07
C GLY A 235 -10.69 4.23 16.13
N ARG A 236 -10.24 5.48 16.23
CA ARG A 236 -9.15 6.06 15.45
C ARG A 236 -7.77 5.45 15.75
N PRO A 237 -7.41 5.10 17.02
CA PRO A 237 -6.08 4.58 17.34
C PRO A 237 -5.71 3.30 16.59
N ILE A 238 -6.70 2.52 16.15
CA ILE A 238 -6.51 1.34 15.29
C ILE A 238 -5.67 1.67 14.06
N TYR A 239 -5.93 2.80 13.42
CA TYR A 239 -5.19 3.19 12.22
C TYR A 239 -3.74 3.58 12.53
N LEU A 240 -3.48 4.20 13.68
CA LEU A 240 -2.11 4.47 14.11
C LEU A 240 -1.35 3.16 14.41
N LEU A 241 -2.01 2.20 15.08
CA LEU A 241 -1.43 0.88 15.34
C LEU A 241 -1.17 0.09 14.05
N LEU A 242 -2.10 0.12 13.07
CA LEU A 242 -1.89 -0.47 11.75
C LEU A 242 -0.71 0.17 11.02
N ALA A 243 -0.55 1.50 11.11
CA ALA A 243 0.59 2.19 10.56
C ALA A 243 1.90 1.74 11.23
N SER A 244 1.95 1.68 12.56
CA SER A 244 3.11 1.21 13.31
C SER A 244 3.45 -0.25 12.99
N ALA A 245 2.46 -1.13 12.94
CA ALA A 245 2.64 -2.54 12.58
C ALA A 245 3.16 -2.69 11.15
N SER A 246 2.60 -1.94 10.21
CA SER A 246 3.05 -1.93 8.81
C SER A 246 4.48 -1.41 8.68
N ALA A 247 4.84 -0.35 9.41
CA ALA A 247 6.20 0.20 9.42
C ALA A 247 7.20 -0.80 10.02
N ALA A 248 6.86 -1.45 11.14
CA ALA A 248 7.68 -2.48 11.75
C ALA A 248 7.90 -3.67 10.79
N MET A 249 6.84 -4.13 10.12
CA MET A 249 6.92 -5.19 9.10
C MET A 249 7.77 -4.77 7.90
N MET A 250 7.70 -3.51 7.48
CA MET A 250 8.52 -2.98 6.39
C MET A 250 10.02 -3.06 6.73
N PHE A 251 10.41 -2.66 7.95
CA PHE A 251 11.77 -2.80 8.45
C PHE A 251 12.20 -4.26 8.61
N ALA A 252 11.30 -5.11 9.08
CA ALA A 252 11.54 -6.55 9.17
C ALA A 252 11.55 -7.25 7.79
N THR A 253 11.24 -6.53 6.71
CA THR A 253 11.26 -7.06 5.33
C THR A 253 12.56 -6.67 4.65
N LYS A 254 12.92 -5.39 4.64
CA LYS A 254 14.17 -4.90 4.04
C LYS A 254 14.77 -3.73 4.79
N GLU A 255 16.09 -3.72 4.85
CA GLU A 255 16.94 -2.63 5.33
C GLU A 255 16.74 -1.33 4.54
N THR A 256 16.37 -1.43 3.25
CA THR A 256 16.04 -0.26 2.41
C THR A 256 14.77 0.48 2.84
N ALA A 257 14.04 -0.02 3.86
CA ALA A 257 12.93 0.69 4.51
C ALA A 257 13.29 2.12 4.94
N PHE A 258 14.53 2.36 5.40
CA PHE A 258 14.99 3.70 5.78
C PHE A 258 14.97 4.67 4.60
N ILE A 259 15.28 4.20 3.38
CA ILE A 259 15.23 5.02 2.16
C ILE A 259 13.77 5.39 1.87
N THR A 260 12.86 4.42 1.91
CA THR A 260 11.44 4.67 1.62
C THR A 260 10.80 5.62 2.63
N LEU A 261 11.05 5.46 3.94
CA LEU A 261 10.60 6.43 4.93
C LEU A 261 11.24 7.81 4.73
N GLY A 262 12.53 7.85 4.40
CA GLY A 262 13.21 9.09 4.03
C GLY A 262 12.53 9.81 2.87
N THR A 263 12.18 9.08 1.80
CA THR A 263 11.45 9.66 0.65
C THR A 263 10.05 10.14 1.02
N MET A 264 9.34 9.44 1.90
CA MET A 264 8.04 9.87 2.40
C MET A 264 8.15 11.16 3.22
N LEU A 265 9.15 11.28 4.09
CA LEU A 265 9.41 12.49 4.87
C LEU A 265 9.80 13.68 3.97
N ILE A 266 10.65 13.44 2.96
CA ILE A 266 10.99 14.44 1.96
C ILE A 266 9.74 14.89 1.21
N ALA A 267 8.87 13.95 0.80
CA ALA A 267 7.62 14.29 0.13
C ALA A 267 6.71 15.17 1.01
N VAL A 268 6.57 14.84 2.30
CA VAL A 268 5.81 15.66 3.26
C VAL A 268 6.43 17.06 3.39
N PHE A 269 7.75 17.16 3.50
CA PHE A 269 8.45 18.44 3.53
C PHE A 269 8.24 19.26 2.25
N CYS A 270 8.34 18.64 1.08
CA CYS A 270 8.10 19.28 -0.21
C CYS A 270 6.66 19.80 -0.32
N VAL A 271 5.67 19.03 0.13
CA VAL A 271 4.26 19.46 0.16
C VAL A 271 4.07 20.63 1.12
N TRP A 272 4.64 20.56 2.32
CA TRP A 272 4.60 21.65 3.29
C TRP A 272 5.21 22.93 2.73
N LEU A 273 6.39 22.83 2.09
CA LEU A 273 7.07 23.95 1.46
C LEU A 273 6.25 24.51 0.30
N TRP A 274 5.70 23.65 -0.56
CA TRP A 274 4.84 24.05 -1.67
C TRP A 274 3.61 24.80 -1.18
N ARG A 275 2.95 24.33 -0.11
CA ARG A 275 1.84 25.04 0.52
C ARG A 275 2.25 26.43 1.00
N LYS A 276 3.40 26.54 1.67
CA LYS A 276 3.93 27.84 2.10
C LYS A 276 4.22 28.80 0.96
N ILE A 277 4.75 28.31 -0.16
CA ILE A 277 4.98 29.13 -1.35
C ILE A 277 3.65 29.58 -1.97
N THR A 278 2.72 28.66 -2.15
CA THR A 278 1.43 28.92 -2.82
C THR A 278 0.50 29.81 -2.02
N GLU A 279 0.60 29.82 -0.69
CA GLU A 279 -0.14 30.72 0.20
C GLU A 279 0.37 32.18 0.16
N THR A 280 1.51 32.48 -0.48
CA THR A 280 2.02 33.86 -0.56
C THR A 280 1.27 34.70 -1.60
N GLU A 281 1.03 35.99 -1.29
CA GLU A 281 0.41 36.93 -2.24
C GLU A 281 1.21 37.07 -3.55
N LEU A 282 2.54 36.98 -3.46
CA LEU A 282 3.41 37.01 -4.62
C LEU A 282 3.11 35.85 -5.58
N PHE A 283 2.98 34.62 -5.04
CA PHE A 283 2.65 33.46 -5.86
C PHE A 283 1.22 33.56 -6.40
N SER A 284 0.25 33.95 -5.59
CA SER A 284 -1.15 34.12 -6.03
C SER A 284 -1.27 35.08 -7.23
N THR A 285 -0.58 36.23 -7.16
CA THR A 285 -0.65 37.29 -8.18
C THR A 285 0.22 37.00 -9.40
N LYS A 286 1.39 36.38 -9.21
CA LYS A 286 2.40 36.18 -10.27
C LYS A 286 2.69 34.70 -10.59
N LYS A 287 1.79 33.77 -10.26
CA LYS A 287 1.97 32.31 -10.47
C LYS A 287 2.48 31.96 -11.86
N ILE A 288 1.91 32.55 -12.91
CA ILE A 288 2.29 32.27 -14.31
C ILE A 288 3.73 32.73 -14.58
N LEU A 289 4.11 33.91 -14.08
CA LEU A 289 5.47 34.42 -14.24
C LEU A 289 6.47 33.56 -13.47
N ILE A 290 6.17 33.17 -12.23
CA ILE A 290 7.05 32.33 -11.40
C ILE A 290 7.24 30.95 -12.03
N ILE A 291 6.14 30.29 -12.41
CA ILE A 291 6.19 29.00 -13.11
C ILE A 291 6.96 29.15 -14.43
N GLY A 292 6.73 30.23 -15.17
CA GLY A 292 7.43 30.55 -16.42
C GLY A 292 8.94 30.75 -16.22
N VAL A 293 9.36 31.45 -15.15
CA VAL A 293 10.79 31.64 -14.81
C VAL A 293 11.43 30.31 -14.43
N VAL A 294 10.76 29.47 -13.63
CA VAL A 294 11.27 28.14 -13.26
C VAL A 294 11.44 27.27 -14.50
N HIS A 295 10.43 27.20 -15.37
CA HIS A 295 10.52 26.43 -16.61
C HIS A 295 11.58 27.02 -17.56
N GLY A 296 11.68 28.35 -17.65
CA GLY A 296 12.72 29.03 -18.41
C GLY A 296 14.12 28.69 -17.91
N ALA A 297 14.31 28.63 -16.59
CA ALA A 297 15.57 28.20 -15.98
C ALA A 297 15.87 26.72 -16.26
N VAL A 298 14.87 25.84 -16.24
CA VAL A 298 15.03 24.43 -16.62
C VAL A 298 15.40 24.29 -18.09
N ILE A 299 14.76 25.05 -18.99
CA ILE A 299 15.09 25.07 -20.42
C ILE A 299 16.50 25.60 -20.64
N LEU A 300 16.87 26.70 -19.98
CA LEU A 300 18.23 27.25 -20.03
C LEU A 300 19.26 26.24 -19.53
N ALA A 301 18.99 25.55 -18.42
CA ALA A 301 19.84 24.46 -17.94
C ALA A 301 19.93 23.34 -18.97
N ALA A 302 18.82 22.93 -19.58
CA ALA A 302 18.80 21.92 -20.64
C ALA A 302 19.63 22.37 -21.87
N MET A 303 19.59 23.65 -22.24
CA MET A 303 20.42 24.22 -23.31
C MET A 303 21.91 24.22 -22.94
N VAL A 304 22.26 24.62 -21.71
CA VAL A 304 23.64 24.61 -21.21
C VAL A 304 24.20 23.18 -21.17
N TYR A 305 23.38 22.20 -20.80
CA TYR A 305 23.75 20.79 -20.76
C TYR A 305 23.31 20.01 -22.02
N SER A 306 23.03 20.72 -23.13
CA SER A 306 22.50 20.12 -24.36
C SER A 306 23.37 18.99 -24.89
N GLN A 307 24.70 19.16 -24.87
CA GLN A 307 25.62 18.10 -25.28
C GLN A 307 25.47 16.85 -24.42
N LYS A 308 25.40 16.97 -23.09
CA LYS A 308 25.19 15.81 -22.20
C LYS A 308 23.85 15.13 -22.42
N LEU A 309 22.82 15.89 -22.79
CA LEU A 309 21.51 15.34 -23.14
C LEU A 309 21.57 14.56 -24.45
N VAL A 310 22.30 15.08 -25.46
CA VAL A 310 22.56 14.37 -26.72
C VAL A 310 23.36 13.11 -26.46
N ASP A 311 24.48 13.19 -25.73
CA ASP A 311 25.31 12.04 -25.36
C ASP A 311 24.49 10.99 -24.59
N GLY A 312 23.62 11.43 -23.68
CA GLY A 312 22.72 10.54 -22.93
C GLY A 312 21.66 9.89 -23.82
N TYR A 313 21.12 10.61 -24.80
CA TYR A 313 20.20 10.06 -25.79
C TYR A 313 20.89 9.04 -26.70
N GLU A 314 22.08 9.35 -27.21
CA GLU A 314 22.90 8.43 -28.01
C GLU A 314 23.26 7.17 -27.22
N PHE A 315 23.62 7.33 -25.94
CA PHE A 315 23.83 6.19 -25.05
C PHE A 315 22.56 5.34 -24.91
N LEU A 316 21.41 5.96 -24.64
CA LEU A 316 20.14 5.24 -24.49
C LEU A 316 19.71 4.54 -25.79
N SER A 317 19.82 5.23 -26.93
CA SER A 317 19.47 4.68 -28.24
C SER A 317 20.40 3.51 -28.59
N ALA A 318 21.72 3.67 -28.41
CA ALA A 318 22.68 2.60 -28.63
C ALA A 318 22.47 1.42 -27.69
N PHE A 319 22.13 1.66 -26.42
CA PHE A 319 21.89 0.61 -25.42
C PHE A 319 20.65 -0.23 -25.76
N PHE A 320 19.53 0.41 -26.11
CA PHE A 320 18.27 -0.29 -26.37
C PHE A 320 18.11 -0.79 -27.81
N ILE A 321 18.49 0.02 -28.80
CA ILE A 321 18.31 -0.27 -30.24
C ILE A 321 19.54 -0.99 -30.82
N GLY A 322 20.74 -0.68 -30.34
CA GLY A 322 21.99 -1.27 -30.84
C GLY A 322 22.29 -0.87 -32.28
N GLU A 323 23.28 0.00 -32.50
CA GLU A 323 23.81 0.24 -33.84
C GLU A 323 24.59 -1.00 -34.31
N GLY A 324 23.92 -1.90 -35.04
CA GLY A 324 24.55 -3.03 -35.72
C GLY A 324 24.84 -4.28 -34.87
N ARG A 325 24.48 -4.31 -33.58
CA ARG A 325 24.37 -5.55 -32.78
C ARG A 325 22.92 -5.72 -32.35
N ARG A 326 22.42 -6.96 -32.36
CA ARG A 326 21.00 -7.32 -32.15
C ARG A 326 20.35 -6.40 -31.09
N PRO A 327 19.27 -5.66 -31.42
CA PRO A 327 18.57 -4.81 -30.46
C PRO A 327 18.25 -5.62 -29.21
N GLN A 328 18.66 -5.14 -28.04
CA GLN A 328 18.45 -5.85 -26.78
C GLN A 328 16.98 -5.72 -26.38
N GLU A 329 16.44 -4.49 -26.37
CA GLU A 329 15.05 -4.21 -25.97
C GLU A 329 14.45 -2.96 -26.67
N PRO A 330 14.19 -3.01 -27.99
CA PRO A 330 13.73 -1.85 -28.76
C PRO A 330 12.33 -1.39 -28.35
N PHE A 331 11.48 -2.31 -27.89
CA PHE A 331 10.15 -1.99 -27.36
C PHE A 331 10.22 -1.04 -26.15
N THR A 332 11.18 -1.26 -25.25
CA THR A 332 11.39 -0.45 -24.05
C THR A 332 11.76 0.99 -24.42
N PHE A 333 12.62 1.17 -25.43
CA PHE A 333 12.98 2.51 -25.95
C PHE A 333 11.78 3.28 -26.50
N TYR A 334 10.97 2.65 -27.37
CA TYR A 334 9.78 3.30 -27.92
C TYR A 334 8.73 3.58 -26.85
N LEU A 335 8.62 2.74 -25.82
CA LEU A 335 7.74 2.98 -24.68
C LEU A 335 8.18 4.21 -23.88
N VAL A 336 9.49 4.38 -23.63
CA VAL A 336 10.03 5.58 -22.97
C VAL A 336 9.69 6.84 -23.78
N ILE A 337 9.92 6.82 -25.09
CA ILE A 337 9.55 7.93 -25.98
C ILE A 337 8.04 8.21 -25.91
N ALA A 338 7.21 7.17 -26.00
CA ALA A 338 5.76 7.30 -25.94
C ALA A 338 5.31 7.92 -24.60
N LEU A 339 5.92 7.54 -23.48
CA LEU A 339 5.65 8.12 -22.16
C LEU A 339 6.05 9.60 -22.08
N ILE A 340 7.20 9.97 -22.64
CA ILE A 340 7.63 11.38 -22.71
C ILE A 340 6.61 12.19 -23.51
N VAL A 341 6.22 11.72 -24.69
CA VAL A 341 5.23 12.39 -25.56
C VAL A 341 3.87 12.49 -24.85
N ALA A 342 3.39 11.41 -24.24
CA ALA A 342 2.13 11.40 -23.49
C ALA A 342 2.16 12.39 -22.32
N THR A 343 3.30 12.51 -21.62
CA THR A 343 3.48 13.47 -20.52
C THR A 343 3.42 14.91 -21.03
N ILE A 344 4.09 15.22 -22.14
CA ILE A 344 4.07 16.55 -22.76
C ILE A 344 2.64 16.91 -23.20
N ILE A 345 1.95 15.98 -23.87
CA ILE A 345 0.56 16.17 -24.30
C ILE A 345 -0.35 16.39 -23.08
N SER A 346 -0.23 15.56 -22.04
CA SER A 346 -1.01 15.70 -20.81
C SER A 346 -0.79 17.07 -20.16
N TRP A 347 0.45 17.56 -20.14
CA TRP A 347 0.78 18.89 -19.64
C TRP A 347 0.21 20.01 -20.50
N ALA A 348 0.30 19.88 -21.83
CA ALA A 348 -0.26 20.84 -22.76
C ALA A 348 -1.79 20.93 -22.62
N VAL A 349 -2.46 19.79 -22.51
CA VAL A 349 -3.91 19.69 -22.26
C VAL A 349 -4.25 20.29 -20.91
N PHE A 350 -3.51 19.94 -19.84
CA PHE A 350 -3.71 20.52 -18.51
C PHE A 350 -3.60 22.04 -18.54
N LEU A 351 -2.55 22.60 -19.17
CA LEU A 351 -2.37 24.04 -19.29
C LEU A 351 -3.46 24.70 -20.15
N TYR A 352 -3.91 24.05 -21.22
CA TYR A 352 -5.00 24.53 -22.05
C TYR A 352 -6.32 24.61 -21.27
N VAL A 353 -6.69 23.52 -20.59
CA VAL A 353 -7.90 23.45 -19.74
C VAL A 353 -7.80 24.43 -18.58
N TYR A 354 -6.65 24.48 -17.89
CA TYR A 354 -6.42 25.43 -16.80
C TYR A 354 -6.53 26.89 -17.26
N ARG A 355 -6.03 27.21 -18.45
CA ARG A 355 -6.13 28.55 -19.04
C ARG A 355 -7.57 28.92 -19.39
N GLN A 356 -8.39 27.97 -19.83
CA GLN A 356 -9.81 28.20 -20.09
C GLN A 356 -10.62 28.38 -18.80
N ASN A 357 -10.26 27.68 -17.72
CA ASN A 357 -10.98 27.67 -16.45
C ASN A 357 -10.47 28.71 -15.43
N ASN A 358 -9.83 29.81 -15.86
CA ASN A 358 -9.25 30.77 -14.93
C ASN A 358 -10.34 31.53 -14.13
N VAL A 359 -10.34 31.26 -12.81
CA VAL A 359 -10.95 32.01 -11.69
C VAL A 359 -12.39 31.59 -11.30
N THR A 360 -12.53 30.54 -10.48
CA THR A 360 -13.11 30.54 -9.10
C THR A 360 -13.52 29.16 -8.58
N GLU A 361 -13.88 28.18 -9.42
CA GLU A 361 -14.66 27.03 -8.90
C GLU A 361 -13.85 25.86 -8.30
N LEU A 362 -12.55 25.71 -8.58
CA LEU A 362 -11.79 24.55 -8.08
C LEU A 362 -11.12 24.75 -6.71
N ALA A 363 -11.27 25.93 -6.09
CA ALA A 363 -10.61 26.27 -4.83
C ALA A 363 -11.55 26.32 -3.60
N GLU A 364 -12.88 26.22 -3.77
CA GLU A 364 -13.83 26.49 -2.68
C GLU A 364 -14.61 25.29 -2.11
N ASP A 365 -14.37 24.06 -2.55
CA ASP A 365 -14.87 22.89 -1.81
C ASP A 365 -13.89 22.47 -0.70
N GLY A 366 -13.53 23.46 0.14
CA GLY A 366 -12.80 23.32 1.39
C GLY A 366 -13.66 22.81 2.55
N ASN A 367 -14.90 22.38 2.31
CA ASN A 367 -15.72 21.72 3.31
C ASN A 367 -15.38 20.23 3.39
N LEU A 368 -14.21 19.95 3.99
CA LEU A 368 -14.00 18.75 4.77
C LEU A 368 -14.70 18.92 6.12
N THR A 369 -16.02 18.85 6.13
CA THR A 369 -16.80 18.50 7.34
C THR A 369 -16.80 16.98 7.53
#